data_AF-A0A963UBR7-F1
#
_entry.id   AF-A0A963UBR7-F1
#
_cell.length_a   1.000
_cell.length_b   1.000
_cell.length_c   1.000
_cell.angle_alpha   90.00
_cell.angle_beta   90.00
_cell.angle_gamma   90.00
#
_symmetry.space_group_name_H-M   'P 1'
#
loop_
_entity.id
_entity.type
_entity.pdbx_description
1 polymer ?
#
loop_
_entity_poly.entity_id
_entity_poly.type
_entity_poly.pdbx_seq_one_letter_code
_entity_poly.pdbx_strand_id
1 'polypeptide(L)'
;YDIRSTLTVNNYYGVLQAVRNNLGIGVLPDYLTDDFPNLVRVIPDVESGEVPVFLAYPEELRHSKRVAAFRDFVTDEVIAYRKRQAAESAS
;
A
#
# COMPACT_ATOMS: atom_id res chain seq x y z
N TYR A 1 -10.33 -13.57 -25.06
CA TYR A 1 -9.59 -14.63 -24.35
C TYR A 1 -10.50 -15.09 -23.21
N ASP A 2 -10.89 -16.36 -23.20
CA ASP A 2 -11.74 -16.91 -22.14
C ASP A 2 -10.83 -17.37 -20.99
N ILE A 3 -10.75 -16.58 -19.91
CA ILE A 3 -9.92 -16.89 -18.75
C ILE A 3 -10.68 -17.95 -17.93
N ARG A 4 -10.31 -19.21 -18.13
CA ARG A 4 -11.03 -20.38 -17.56
C ARG A 4 -10.93 -20.53 -16.03
N SER A 5 -10.09 -19.76 -15.35
CA SER A 5 -9.95 -19.83 -13.89
C SER A 5 -9.58 -18.45 -13.33
N THR A 6 -10.51 -17.85 -12.62
CA THR A 6 -10.34 -16.57 -11.93
C THR A 6 -10.74 -16.76 -10.48
N LEU A 7 -9.86 -16.38 -9.55
CA LEU A 7 -10.18 -16.27 -8.14
C LEU A 7 -10.42 -14.80 -7.80
N THR A 8 -11.62 -14.47 -7.34
CA THR A 8 -11.96 -13.12 -6.88
C THR A 8 -11.94 -13.07 -5.36
N VAL A 9 -11.10 -12.21 -4.80
CA VAL A 9 -11.00 -11.96 -3.35
C VAL A 9 -11.10 -10.46 -3.10
N ASN A 10 -11.79 -10.06 -2.03
CA ASN A 10 -12.05 -8.66 -1.71
C ASN A 10 -11.06 -8.04 -0.71
N ASN A 11 -9.93 -8.70 -0.46
CA ASN A 11 -8.90 -8.22 0.46
C ASN A 11 -7.50 -8.61 -0.05
N TYR A 12 -6.52 -7.75 0.21
CA TYR A 12 -5.15 -7.98 -0.25
C TYR A 12 -4.52 -9.23 0.37
N TYR A 13 -4.86 -9.57 1.60
CA TYR A 13 -4.24 -10.69 2.32
C TYR A 13 -4.55 -12.04 1.65
N GLY A 14 -5.79 -12.25 1.20
CA GLY A 14 -6.18 -13.45 0.48
C GLY A 14 -5.56 -13.52 -0.91
N VAL A 15 -5.42 -12.38 -1.61
CA VAL A 15 -4.66 -12.32 -2.87
C VAL A 15 -3.19 -12.66 -2.62
N LEU A 16 -2.58 -12.12 -1.56
CA LEU A 16 -1.20 -12.39 -1.17
C LEU A 16 -0.99 -13.89 -0.90
N GLN A 17 -1.88 -14.52 -0.14
CA GLN A 17 -1.81 -15.96 0.11
C GLN A 17 -1.99 -16.77 -1.18
N ALA A 18 -2.88 -16.37 -2.08
CA ALA A 18 -3.06 -17.03 -3.37
C ALA A 18 -1.77 -16.98 -4.22
N VAL A 19 -1.13 -15.80 -4.31
CA VAL A 19 0.14 -15.62 -5.03
C VAL A 19 1.25 -16.45 -4.37
N ARG A 20 1.38 -16.40 -3.04
CA ARG A 20 2.40 -17.14 -2.28
C ARG A 20 2.27 -18.66 -2.38
N ASN A 21 1.05 -19.17 -2.51
CA ASN A 21 0.77 -20.60 -2.68
C ASN A 21 0.70 -20.99 -4.17
N ASN A 22 1.31 -20.20 -5.06
CA ASN A 22 1.46 -20.48 -6.48
C ASN A 22 0.14 -20.64 -7.25
N LEU A 23 -0.95 -20.02 -6.79
CA LEU A 23 -2.24 -20.06 -7.49
C LEU A 23 -2.20 -19.22 -8.78
N GLY A 24 -1.38 -18.18 -8.83
CA GLY A 24 -1.23 -17.31 -10.01
C GLY A 24 -0.67 -15.93 -9.68
N ILE A 25 -0.96 -14.97 -10.56
CA ILE A 25 -0.63 -13.55 -10.40
C ILE A 25 -1.79 -12.80 -9.72
N GLY A 26 -1.47 -11.80 -8.91
CA GLY A 26 -2.46 -11.00 -8.18
C GLY A 26 -2.07 -9.54 -8.15
N VAL A 27 -3.08 -8.66 -8.07
CA VAL A 27 -2.88 -7.23 -7.86
C VAL A 27 -2.68 -7.01 -6.36
N LEU A 28 -1.50 -6.54 -5.99
CA LEU A 28 -1.12 -6.26 -4.61
C LEU A 28 -0.66 -4.81 -4.49
N PRO A 29 -0.93 -4.16 -3.35
CA PRO A 29 -0.32 -2.87 -3.05
C PRO A 29 1.21 -2.95 -3.03
N ASP A 30 1.85 -1.87 -3.47
CA ASP A 30 3.30 -1.70 -3.55
C ASP A 30 4.00 -1.82 -2.20
N TYR A 31 3.39 -1.28 -1.14
CA TYR A 31 3.94 -1.32 0.23
C TYR A 31 4.13 -2.73 0.79
N LEU A 32 3.55 -3.77 0.18
CA LEU A 32 3.78 -5.16 0.59
C LEU A 32 5.12 -5.70 0.06
N THR A 33 5.68 -5.12 -0.99
CA THR A 33 6.91 -5.64 -1.61
C THR A 33 8.11 -5.56 -0.68
N ASP A 34 8.15 -4.56 0.22
CA ASP A 34 9.20 -4.38 1.22
C ASP A 34 9.21 -5.51 2.27
N ASP A 35 8.03 -6.00 2.67
CA ASP A 35 7.89 -7.04 3.69
C ASP A 35 8.01 -8.47 3.13
N PHE A 36 7.87 -8.63 1.81
CA PHE A 36 7.83 -9.93 1.14
C PHE A 36 8.83 -10.00 -0.03
N PRO A 37 10.12 -10.26 0.23
CA PRO A 37 11.18 -10.23 -0.79
C PRO A 37 11.03 -11.32 -1.87
N ASN A 38 10.16 -12.30 -1.64
CA ASN A 38 9.82 -13.35 -2.60
C ASN A 38 8.70 -12.95 -3.58
N LEU A 39 8.08 -11.78 -3.41
CA LEU A 39 7.16 -11.22 -4.39
C LEU A 39 7.94 -10.54 -5.51
N VAL A 40 7.60 -10.87 -6.75
CA VAL A 40 8.23 -10.28 -7.94
C VAL A 40 7.17 -9.51 -8.73
N ARG A 41 7.44 -8.25 -9.02
CA ARG A 41 6.61 -7.43 -9.91
C ARG A 41 6.79 -7.92 -11.34
N VAL A 42 5.75 -8.55 -11.90
CA VAL A 42 5.79 -9.18 -13.24
C VAL A 42 5.38 -8.24 -14.38
N ILE A 43 4.72 -7.12 -14.07
CA ILE A 43 4.32 -6.09 -15.04
C ILE A 43 4.80 -4.72 -14.52
N PRO A 44 6.06 -4.33 -14.81
CA PRO A 44 6.63 -3.09 -14.30
C PRO A 44 6.05 -1.84 -14.99
N ASP A 45 5.64 -1.96 -16.25
CA ASP A 45 5.18 -0.82 -17.06
C ASP A 45 3.76 -0.35 -16.71
N VAL A 46 3.05 -1.10 -15.87
CA VAL A 46 1.71 -0.75 -15.39
C VAL A 46 1.83 -0.20 -13.99
N GLU A 47 1.47 1.07 -13.83
CA GLU A 47 1.33 1.73 -12.54
C GLU A 47 -0.13 1.84 -12.14
N SER A 48 -0.41 1.54 -10.88
CA SER A 48 -1.70 1.89 -10.30
C SER A 48 -1.72 3.39 -10.03
N GLY A 49 -2.88 4.04 -10.19
CA GLY A 49 -3.02 5.44 -9.82
C GLY A 49 -2.77 5.65 -8.33
N GLU A 50 -2.22 6.80 -7.96
CA GLU A 50 -2.04 7.14 -6.55
C GLU A 50 -3.38 7.12 -5.81
N VAL A 51 -3.47 6.31 -4.76
CA VAL A 51 -4.63 6.29 -3.87
C VAL A 51 -4.38 7.30 -2.76
N PRO A 52 -5.17 8.39 -2.66
CA PRO A 52 -4.97 9.38 -1.61
C PRO A 52 -5.31 8.76 -0.24
N VAL A 53 -4.36 8.86 0.69
CA VAL A 53 -4.53 8.42 2.07
C VAL A 53 -4.90 9.63 2.93
N PHE A 54 -5.97 9.49 3.72
CA PHE A 54 -6.46 10.52 4.63
C PHE A 54 -6.36 10.06 6.07
N LEU A 55 -5.85 10.93 6.95
CA LEU A 55 -5.93 10.74 8.39
C LEU A 55 -7.24 11.34 8.90
N ALA A 56 -8.20 10.50 9.29
CA ALA A 56 -9.47 10.94 9.84
C ALA A 56 -9.44 10.93 11.38
N TYR A 57 -9.85 12.03 11.99
CA TYR A 57 -10.08 12.13 13.43
C TYR A 57 -11.32 12.99 13.71
N PRO A 58 -12.07 12.72 14.79
CA PRO A 58 -13.24 13.53 15.17
C PRO A 58 -12.88 15.01 15.38
N GLU A 59 -13.73 15.93 14.91
CA GLU A 59 -13.47 17.38 15.02
C GLU A 59 -13.44 17.83 16.49
N GLU A 60 -14.19 17.17 17.37
CA GLU A 60 -14.19 17.46 18.82
C GLU A 60 -12.81 17.24 19.45
N LEU A 61 -12.01 16.36 18.85
CA LEU A 61 -10.66 16.04 19.30
C LEU A 61 -9.60 16.97 18.70
N ARG A 62 -9.96 17.89 17.79
CA ARG A 62 -9.03 18.83 17.16
C ARG A 62 -8.29 19.72 18.16
N HIS A 63 -8.94 20.08 19.27
CA HIS A 63 -8.34 20.90 20.32
C HIS A 63 -7.54 20.10 21.35
N SER A 64 -7.56 18.77 21.27
CA SER A 64 -6.76 17.92 22.16
C SER A 64 -5.29 18.00 21.78
N LYS A 65 -4.45 18.45 22.72
CA LYS A 65 -2.98 18.51 22.53
C LYS A 65 -2.39 17.16 22.11
N ARG A 66 -2.94 16.05 22.62
CA ARG A 66 -2.48 14.69 22.30
C ARG A 66 -2.77 14.33 20.84
N VAL A 67 -3.94 14.70 20.34
CA VAL A 67 -4.39 14.39 18.98
C VAL A 67 -3.67 15.27 17.97
N ALA A 68 -3.46 16.55 18.29
CA ALA A 68 -2.62 17.45 17.50
C ALA A 68 -1.18 16.90 17.38
N ALA A 69 -0.54 16.56 18.50
CA ALA A 69 0.81 16.00 18.49
C ALA A 69 0.92 14.69 17.69
N PHE A 70 -0.06 13.80 17.80
CA PHE A 70 -0.10 12.56 17.02
C PHE A 70 -0.29 12.82 15.52
N ARG A 71 -1.21 13.72 15.15
CA ARG A 71 -1.44 14.12 13.75
C ARG A 71 -0.17 14.70 13.14
N ASP A 72 0.50 15.59 13.87
CA ASP A 72 1.71 16.26 13.38
C ASP A 72 2.81 15.22 13.16
N PHE A 73 3.02 14.32 14.14
CA PHE A 73 3.96 13.20 14.01
C PHE A 73 3.65 12.29 12.80
N VAL A 74 2.40 11.85 12.63
CA VAL A 74 2.02 10.98 11.50
C VAL A 74 2.22 11.70 10.17
N THR A 75 1.90 12.99 10.10
CA THR A 75 2.07 13.79 8.88
C THR A 75 3.54 13.92 8.51
N ASP A 76 4.39 14.21 9.50
CA ASP A 76 5.83 14.33 9.30
C ASP A 76 6.46 13.00 8.85
N GLU A 77 6.05 11.87 9.45
CA GLU A 77 6.55 10.55 9.06
C GLU A 77 6.10 10.15 7.65
N VAL A 78 4.85 10.45 7.27
CA VAL A 78 4.36 10.20 5.90
C VAL A 78 5.13 11.02 4.88
N ILE A 79 5.45 12.29 5.17
CA ILE A 79 6.28 13.14 4.31
C ILE A 79 7.68 12.56 4.19
N ALA A 80 8.29 12.13 5.30
CA ALA A 80 9.61 11.53 5.31
C ALA A 80 9.64 10.22 4.50
N TYR A 81 8.63 9.37 4.67
CA TYR A 81 8.45 8.12 3.92
C TYR A 81 8.37 8.36 2.40
N ARG A 82 7.53 9.31 1.96
CA ARG A 82 7.41 9.65 0.53
C ARG A 82 8.72 10.16 -0.07
N LYS A 83 9.50 10.93 0.70
CA LYS A 83 10.83 11.40 0.25
C LYS A 83 11.82 10.25 0.07
N ARG A 84 11.78 9.24 0.93
CA ARG A 84 12.62 8.04 0.81
C ARG A 84 12.27 7.23 -0.45
N GLN A 85 10.98 6.95 -0.66
CA GLN A 85 10.52 6.24 -1.86
C GLN A 85 10.87 6.97 -3.16
N ALA A 86 10.73 8.31 -3.20
CA ALA A 86 11.09 9.10 -4.38
C ALA A 86 12.60 9.07 -4.69
N ALA A 87 13.45 8.97 -3.66
CA ALA A 87 14.90 8.87 -3.83
C ALA A 87 15.33 7.47 -4.31
N GLU A 88 14.66 6.41 -3.85
CA GLU A 88 14.93 5.03 -4.23
C GLU A 88 14.51 4.74 -5.68
N SER A 89 13.38 5.28 -6.14
CA SER A 89 12.92 5.14 -7.53
C SER A 89 13.75 5.93 -8.56
N ALA A 90 14.59 6.87 -8.09
CA ALA A 90 15.45 7.71 -8.95
C ALA A 90 16.87 7.15 -9.12
N SER A 91 17.20 6.03 -8.45
CA SER A 91 18.48 5.32 -8.53
C SER A 91 18.39 4.03 -9.34
#